data_AF-A0A2B2BFQ2-F1
#
_entry.id   AF-A0A2B2BFQ2-F1
#
_cell.length_a   1.000
_cell.length_b   1.000
_cell.length_c   1.000
_cell.angle_alpha   90.00
_cell.angle_beta   90.00
_cell.angle_gamma   90.00
#
_symmetry.space_group_name_H-M   'P 1'
#
loop_
_entity.id
_entity.type
_entity.pdbx_description
1 polymer ?
#
loop_
_entity_poly.entity_id
_entity_poly.type
_entity_poly.pdbx_seq_one_letter_code
_entity_poly.pdbx_strand_id
1 'polypeptide(L)'
;LSYLGEDAAEQLELMRRVFRVMRTVREKHACTQCDAIVQAPAPSRPIERGIAGPGLLARVLTSKYAEHTPLYRQSEIYGRQGVEL
;
A
#
# COMPACT_ATOMS: atom_id res chain seq x y z
N LEU A 1 -27.43 -7.53 5.13
CA LEU A 1 -26.43 -6.45 5.20
C LEU A 1 -26.77 -5.43 4.12
N SER A 2 -27.06 -4.19 4.51
CA SER A 2 -27.29 -3.09 3.55
C SER A 2 -26.01 -2.30 3.38
N TYR A 3 -25.65 -1.98 2.13
CA TYR A 3 -24.47 -1.18 1.82
C TYR A 3 -24.58 0.22 2.45
N LEU A 4 -23.51 0.65 3.14
CA LEU A 4 -23.43 1.96 3.79
C LEU A 4 -22.37 2.87 3.18
N GLY A 5 -21.28 2.29 2.65
CA GLY A 5 -20.17 3.02 2.05
C GLY A 5 -18.92 2.16 1.91
N GLU A 6 -17.81 2.76 1.52
CA GLU A 6 -16.52 2.09 1.41
C GLU A 6 -15.38 2.96 1.99
N ASP A 7 -14.37 2.31 2.57
CA ASP A 7 -13.07 2.94 2.80
C ASP A 7 -12.07 2.36 1.80
N ALA A 8 -11.43 3.23 1.03
CA ALA A 8 -10.38 2.86 0.10
C ALA A 8 -9.01 3.34 0.61
N ALA A 9 -7.97 2.55 0.37
CA ALA A 9 -6.61 2.96 0.63
C ALA A 9 -5.67 2.36 -0.42
N GLU A 10 -4.70 3.16 -0.85
CA GLU A 10 -3.77 2.82 -1.92
C GLU A 10 -2.35 2.65 -1.39
N GLN A 11 -1.62 1.70 -1.98
CA GLN A 11 -0.22 1.46 -1.70
C GLN A 11 0.55 1.25 -3.00
N LEU A 12 1.71 1.88 -3.12
CA LEU A 12 2.66 1.65 -4.19
C LEU A 12 3.52 0.43 -3.86
N GLU A 13 3.36 -0.63 -4.65
CA GLU A 13 4.03 -1.91 -4.48
C GLU A 13 5.00 -2.18 -5.64
N LEU A 14 6.16 -2.77 -5.33
CA LEU A 14 7.08 -3.27 -6.35
C LEU A 14 6.93 -4.80 -6.47
N MET A 15 6.19 -5.26 -7.48
CA MET A 15 5.99 -6.69 -7.75
C MET A 15 6.70 -7.10 -9.03
N ARG A 16 7.58 -8.10 -8.95
CA ARG A 16 8.29 -8.63 -10.13
C ARG A 16 8.97 -7.53 -10.96
N ARG A 17 9.62 -6.57 -10.28
CA ARG A 17 10.29 -5.38 -10.86
C ARG A 17 9.37 -4.36 -11.54
N VAL A 18 8.06 -4.45 -11.34
CA VAL A 18 7.07 -3.51 -11.87
C VAL A 18 6.35 -2.81 -10.73
N PHE A 19 6.24 -1.49 -10.81
CA PHE A 19 5.44 -0.71 -9.87
C PHE A 19 3.95 -0.87 -10.15
N ARG A 20 3.18 -1.07 -9.08
CA ARG A 20 1.72 -1.19 -9.14
C ARG A 20 1.09 -0.46 -7.97
N VAL A 21 -0.05 0.16 -8.21
CA VAL A 21 -0.90 0.70 -7.15
C VAL A 21 -1.85 -0.40 -6.70
N MET A 22 -1.70 -0.83 -5.46
CA MET A 22 -2.58 -1.79 -4.79
C MET A 22 -3.66 -1.01 -4.04
N ARG A 23 -4.87 -0.95 -4.59
CA ARG A 23 -6.04 -0.33 -3.96
C ARG A 23 -6.81 -1.36 -3.14
N THR A 24 -6.80 -1.22 -1.82
CA THR A 24 -7.63 -2.01 -0.90
C THR A 24 -8.93 -1.27 -0.62
N VAL A 25 -10.06 -1.88 -0.97
CA VAL A 25 -11.40 -1.35 -0.69
C VAL A 25 -12.04 -2.19 0.40
N ARG A 26 -12.59 -1.54 1.43
CA ARG A 26 -13.27 -2.18 2.55
C ARG A 26 -14.68 -1.62 2.67
N GLU A 27 -15.64 -2.40 2.20
CA GLU A 27 -17.05 -2.04 2.26
C GLU A 27 -17.55 -2.03 3.71
N LYS A 28 -18.35 -1.02 4.01
CA LYS A 28 -19.12 -0.86 5.24
C LYS A 28 -20.54 -1.30 4.97
N HIS A 29 -21.04 -2.17 5.83
CA HIS A 29 -22.39 -2.69 5.76
C HIS A 29 -23.11 -2.45 7.07
N ALA A 30 -24.39 -2.10 7.02
CA ALA A 30 -25.25 -2.08 8.20
C ALA A 30 -26.05 -3.39 8.29
N CYS A 31 -26.09 -3.96 9.49
CA CYS A 31 -26.93 -5.12 9.78
C CYS A 31 -28.31 -4.65 10.25
N THR A 32 -29.34 -4.90 9.45
CA THR A 32 -30.74 -4.53 9.73
C THR A 32 -31.39 -5.33 10.86
N GLN A 33 -30.72 -6.37 11.36
CA GLN A 33 -31.26 -7.22 12.43
C GLN A 33 -30.70 -6.85 13.82
N CYS A 34 -29.50 -6.24 13.89
CA CYS A 34 -28.85 -5.92 15.16
C CYS A 34 -28.35 -4.46 15.24
N ASP A 35 -28.75 -3.60 14.30
CA ASP A 35 -28.38 -2.17 14.21
C ASP A 35 -26.88 -1.88 14.32
N ALA A 36 -26.04 -2.83 13.90
CA ALA A 36 -24.58 -2.71 13.94
C ALA A 36 -23.99 -2.41 12.55
N ILE A 37 -22.94 -1.58 12.51
CA ILE A 37 -22.12 -1.37 11.32
C ILE A 37 -20.96 -2.37 11.34
N VAL A 38 -20.82 -3.15 10.28
CA VAL A 38 -19.77 -4.16 10.11
C VAL A 38 -18.87 -3.77 8.94
N GLN A 39 -17.56 -3.96 9.12
CA GLN A 39 -16.54 -3.70 8.11
C GLN A 39 -15.39 -4.69 8.30
N ALA A 40 -14.77 -5.14 7.22
CA ALA A 40 -13.55 -5.94 7.30
C ALA A 40 -12.40 -5.13 7.96
N PRO A 41 -11.59 -5.76 8.83
CA PRO A 41 -10.43 -5.08 9.40
C PRO A 41 -9.46 -4.65 8.30
N ALA A 42 -8.74 -3.55 8.54
CA ALA A 42 -7.68 -3.14 7.63
C ALA A 42 -6.58 -4.20 7.58
N PRO A 43 -6.01 -4.52 6.41
CA PRO A 43 -4.82 -5.34 6.36
C PRO A 43 -3.68 -4.64 7.11
N SER A 44 -2.85 -5.42 7.79
CA SER A 44 -1.68 -4.89 8.47
C SER A 44 -0.69 -4.28 7.47
N ARG A 45 0.02 -3.24 7.90
CA ARG A 45 1.00 -2.54 7.07
C ARG A 45 2.30 -2.34 7.86
N PRO A 46 3.47 -2.41 7.20
CA PRO A 46 4.74 -2.12 7.87
C PRO A 46 4.82 -0.68 8.41
N ILE A 47 4.23 0.28 7.68
CA ILE A 47 4.12 1.68 8.09
C ILE A 47 2.65 2.05 8.08
N GLU A 48 2.11 2.44 9.25
CA GLU A 48 0.73 2.90 9.35
C GLU A 48 0.51 4.16 8.48
N ARG A 49 -0.57 4.15 7.70
CA ARG A 49 -0.95 5.24 6.76
C ARG A 49 0.10 5.55 5.68
N GLY A 50 1.19 4.79 5.60
CA GLY A 50 2.20 4.93 4.56
C GLY A 50 1.69 4.47 3.19
N ILE A 51 2.15 5.14 2.14
CA ILE A 51 1.85 4.78 0.75
C ILE A 51 2.76 3.66 0.24
N ALA A 52 3.91 3.43 0.85
CA ALA A 52 4.83 2.37 0.41
C ALA A 52 4.33 0.99 0.85
N GLY A 53 4.18 0.10 -0.11
CA GLY A 53 3.89 -1.30 0.15
C GLY A 53 5.14 -2.11 0.56
N PRO A 54 4.96 -3.32 1.11
CA PRO A 54 6.04 -4.14 1.65
C PRO A 54 7.14 -4.47 0.64
N GLY A 55 6.81 -4.76 -0.62
CA GLY A 55 7.79 -5.08 -1.66
C GLY A 55 8.66 -3.88 -2.03
N LEU A 56 8.08 -2.67 -2.05
CA LEU A 56 8.84 -1.44 -2.24
C LEU A 56 9.78 -1.18 -1.07
N LEU A 57 9.27 -1.27 0.17
CA LEU A 57 10.09 -1.09 1.37
C LEU A 57 11.25 -2.09 1.42
N ALA A 58 11.00 -3.36 1.12
CA ALA A 58 12.03 -4.39 1.04
C ALA A 58 13.11 -4.00 0.03
N ARG A 59 12.74 -3.57 -1.18
CA ARG A 59 13.71 -3.16 -2.20
C ARG A 59 14.54 -1.95 -1.75
N VAL A 60 13.90 -0.91 -1.20
CA VAL A 60 14.60 0.31 -0.75
C VAL A 60 15.61 -0.02 0.36
N LEU A 61 15.20 -0.83 1.33
CA LEU A 61 16.05 -1.24 2.45
C LEU A 61 17.22 -2.10 1.96
N THR A 62 16.96 -3.14 1.16
CA THR A 62 18.04 -3.99 0.62
C THR A 62 19.01 -3.20 -0.25
N SER A 63 18.51 -2.34 -1.15
CA SER A 63 19.38 -1.53 -2.00
C SER A 63 20.20 -0.53 -1.20
N LYS A 64 19.65 0.08 -0.14
CA LYS A 64 20.39 1.03 0.71
C LYS A 64 21.46 0.34 1.56
N TYR A 65 21.07 -0.74 2.24
CA TYR A 65 21.89 -1.31 3.31
C TYR A 65 22.75 -2.50 2.86
N ALA A 66 22.30 -3.30 1.89
CA ALA A 66 23.06 -4.44 1.37
C ALA A 66 23.80 -4.13 0.06
N GLU A 67 23.17 -3.37 -0.85
CA GLU A 67 23.78 -3.02 -2.15
C GLU A 67 24.47 -1.64 -2.12
N HIS A 68 24.47 -0.95 -0.97
CA HIS A 68 25.08 0.38 -0.77
C HIS A 68 24.67 1.44 -1.82
N THR A 69 23.46 1.33 -2.37
CA THR A 69 22.92 2.31 -3.31
C THR A 69 22.29 3.46 -2.53
N PRO A 70 22.82 4.69 -2.64
CA PRO A 70 22.30 5.84 -1.89
C PRO A 70 20.88 6.20 -2.33
N LEU A 71 20.08 6.78 -1.42
CA LEU A 71 18.65 7.02 -1.64
C LEU A 71 18.36 7.90 -2.87
N TYR A 72 19.15 8.96 -3.10
CA TYR A 72 18.97 9.82 -4.28
C TYR A 72 19.09 9.03 -5.59
N ARG A 73 20.04 8.10 -5.65
CA ARG A 73 20.26 7.24 -6.83
C ARG A 73 19.13 6.24 -7.00
N GLN A 74 18.52 5.77 -5.90
CA GLN A 74 17.33 4.94 -5.99
C GLN A 74 16.14 5.74 -6.54
N SER A 75 15.90 6.96 -6.06
CA SER A 75 14.86 7.86 -6.60
C SER A 75 15.05 8.10 -8.10
N GLU A 76 16.29 8.33 -8.58
CA GLU A 76 16.57 8.44 -10.02
C GLU A 76 16.25 7.16 -10.80
N ILE A 77 16.57 5.98 -10.24
CA ILE A 77 16.27 4.68 -10.88
C ILE A 77 14.76 4.47 -11.00
N TYR A 78 13.99 4.81 -9.97
CA TYR A 78 12.54 4.68 -9.98
C TYR A 78 11.87 5.75 -10.85
N GLY A 79 12.46 6.95 -10.95
CA GLY A 79 12.04 8.00 -11.86
C GLY A 79 12.06 7.55 -13.32
N ARG A 80 13.02 6.69 -13.71
CA ARG A 80 13.06 6.08 -15.06
C ARG A 80 11.88 5.14 -15.33
N GLN A 81 11.19 4.70 -14.29
CA GLN A 81 9.98 3.86 -14.36
C GLN A 81 8.70 4.68 -14.15
N GLY A 82 8.80 6.02 -14.14
CA GLY A 82 7.66 6.91 -13.95
C GLY A 82 7.19 7.04 -12.50
N VAL A 83 8.02 6.67 -11.53
CA VAL A 83 7.71 6.79 -10.10
C VAL A 83 8.57 7.89 -9.48
N GLU A 84 7.92 8.85 -8.85
CA GLU A 84 8.55 9.90 -8.05
C GLU A 84 8.50 9.51 -6.56
N LEU A 85 9.68 9.34 -5.94
CA LEU A 85 9.87 9.00 -4.53
C LEU A 85 10.75 10.02 -3.81
#